data_AF-A0A3M1KWT1-F1
#
_entry.id   AF-A0A3M1KWT1-F1
#
_cell.length_a   1.000
_cell.length_b   1.000
_cell.length_c   1.000
_cell.angle_alpha   90.00
_cell.angle_beta   90.00
_cell.angle_gamma   90.00
#
_symmetry.space_group_name_H-M   'P 1'
#
loop_
_entity.id
_entity.type
_entity.pdbx_description
1 polymer ?
#
loop_
_entity_poly.entity_id
_entity_poly.type
_entity_poly.pdbx_seq_one_letter_code
_entity_poly.pdbx_strand_id
1 'polypeptide(L)'
;MITTAQEFNQIIFACQNSSQGKLLPGALYIHRSLLPLLEPSLQSYEQKARQVIEETNELFFTLIKFHLQQPKVSYLLYPEFDTDPHPKLARSTIVDLEQQTYTQHFYDKRENPPILHRKETFVTDNYPLYPEFSLLTRYEVALGLLDNSHLIGTWQEWQAKLERQGIAFSGHNLICPLHTPVKKQAKIPIARHKAALNRKSLSRPVRLALEAKLFTPDTTFFDYGCGYGEDIKQIRQRGLISQGWDPYYYPDTELCT
;
A
#
# COMPACT_ATOMS: atom_id res chain seq x y z
N MET A 1 18.22 -21.64 32.29
CA MET A 1 19.43 -20.79 32.47
C MET A 1 19.07 -19.40 31.99
N ILE A 2 19.37 -18.36 32.77
CA ILE A 2 19.15 -16.96 32.39
C ILE A 2 20.05 -16.63 31.19
N THR A 3 19.49 -15.99 30.16
CA THR A 3 20.28 -15.55 28.99
C THR A 3 21.23 -14.45 29.44
N THR A 4 22.54 -14.65 29.26
CA THR A 4 23.52 -13.60 29.63
C THR A 4 23.51 -12.46 28.59
N ALA A 5 23.92 -11.25 28.98
CA ALA A 5 24.03 -10.12 28.04
C ALA A 5 24.96 -10.43 26.85
N GLN A 6 26.03 -11.18 27.09
CA GLN A 6 26.97 -11.61 26.05
C GLN A 6 26.33 -12.61 25.08
N GLU A 7 25.59 -13.59 25.61
CA GLU A 7 24.82 -14.53 24.80
C GLU A 7 23.77 -13.81 23.95
N PHE A 8 23.03 -12.86 24.54
CA PHE A 8 22.03 -12.10 23.81
C PHE A 8 22.63 -11.25 22.67
N ASN A 9 23.80 -10.65 22.87
CA ASN A 9 24.51 -9.94 21.80
C ASN A 9 24.91 -10.86 20.64
N GLN A 10 25.28 -12.12 20.91
CA GLN A 10 25.55 -13.10 19.86
C GLN A 10 24.29 -13.44 19.07
N ILE A 11 23.14 -13.58 19.74
CA ILE A 11 21.85 -13.81 19.09
C ILE A 11 21.44 -12.61 18.22
N ILE A 12 21.62 -11.38 18.69
CA ILE A 12 21.38 -10.16 17.90
C ILE A 12 22.25 -10.19 16.63
N PHE A 13 23.54 -10.47 16.77
CA PHE A 13 24.45 -10.56 15.64
C PHE A 13 24.03 -11.65 14.64
N ALA A 14 23.65 -12.83 15.12
CA ALA A 14 23.16 -13.92 14.28
C ALA A 14 21.88 -13.53 13.53
N CYS A 15 20.95 -12.84 14.20
CA CYS A 15 19.73 -12.35 13.56
C CYS A 15 20.00 -11.31 12.48
N GLN A 16 20.91 -10.36 12.74
CA GLN A 16 21.28 -9.30 11.80
C GLN A 16 22.00 -9.83 10.55
N ASN A 17 22.75 -10.93 10.68
CA ASN A 17 23.45 -11.58 9.58
C ASN A 17 22.66 -12.73 8.94
N SER A 18 21.42 -12.98 9.38
CA SER A 18 20.59 -14.03 8.81
C SER A 18 20.25 -13.69 7.36
N SER A 19 20.59 -14.59 6.44
CA SER A 19 20.15 -14.55 5.04
C SER A 19 18.70 -15.00 4.86
N GLN A 20 18.08 -15.49 5.93
CA GLN A 20 16.75 -16.07 5.93
C GLN A 20 15.77 -15.25 6.78
N GLY A 21 14.53 -15.15 6.31
CA GLY A 21 13.45 -14.43 6.98
C GLY A 21 13.45 -12.92 6.77
N LYS A 22 12.53 -12.26 7.47
CA LYS A 22 12.30 -10.82 7.38
C LYS A 22 12.93 -10.11 8.57
N LEU A 23 14.05 -9.45 8.34
CA LEU A 23 14.69 -8.59 9.32
C LEU A 23 14.02 -7.20 9.33
N LEU A 24 13.57 -6.77 10.51
CA LEU A 24 13.09 -5.42 10.80
C LEU A 24 13.96 -4.79 11.91
N PRO A 25 13.94 -3.46 12.10
CA PRO A 25 14.84 -2.79 13.05
C PRO A 25 14.83 -3.36 14.48
N GLY A 26 13.69 -3.91 14.94
CA GLY A 26 13.57 -4.46 16.29
C GLY A 26 13.47 -5.99 16.37
N ALA A 27 13.39 -6.71 15.24
CA ALA A 27 13.14 -8.15 15.27
C ALA A 27 13.44 -8.85 13.93
N LEU A 28 13.86 -10.12 14.02
CA LEU A 28 13.86 -11.05 12.89
C LEU A 28 12.61 -11.93 12.95
N TYR A 29 11.89 -12.03 11.84
CA TYR A 29 10.72 -12.88 11.68
C TYR A 29 11.00 -14.01 10.68
N ILE A 30 10.69 -15.24 11.05
CA ILE A 30 10.80 -16.40 10.16
C ILE A 30 9.55 -17.27 10.22
N HIS A 31 9.23 -17.97 9.13
CA HIS A 31 8.28 -19.06 9.16
C HIS A 31 8.88 -20.30 9.84
N ARG A 32 8.07 -21.11 10.51
CA ARG A 32 8.53 -22.33 11.21
C ARG A 32 9.32 -23.30 10.34
N SER A 33 9.06 -23.33 9.03
CA SER A 33 9.77 -24.19 8.08
C SER A 33 11.25 -23.83 7.94
N LEU A 34 11.64 -22.60 8.29
CA LEU A 34 13.02 -22.12 8.25
C LEU A 34 13.82 -22.46 9.50
N LEU A 35 13.17 -22.85 10.60
CA LEU A 35 13.84 -23.09 11.87
C LEU A 35 15.03 -24.07 11.75
N PRO A 36 14.93 -25.22 11.03
CA PRO A 36 16.06 -26.13 10.86
C PRO A 36 17.22 -25.57 10.01
N LEU A 37 16.98 -24.51 9.25
CA LEU A 37 17.93 -23.89 8.33
C LEU A 37 18.65 -22.68 8.95
N LEU A 38 18.26 -22.26 10.17
CA LEU A 38 18.88 -21.15 10.86
C LEU A 38 20.28 -21.52 11.39
N GLU A 39 21.05 -20.49 11.75
CA GLU A 39 22.32 -20.66 12.45
C GLU A 39 22.10 -21.39 13.80
N PRO A 40 22.97 -22.34 14.19
CA PRO A 40 22.75 -23.17 15.39
C PRO A 40 22.51 -22.39 16.68
N SER A 41 23.09 -21.20 16.84
CA SER A 41 22.82 -20.35 18.01
C SER A 41 21.36 -19.91 18.10
N LEU A 42 20.74 -19.55 16.97
CA LEU A 42 19.32 -19.16 16.90
C LEU A 42 18.39 -20.35 17.17
N GLN A 43 18.74 -21.52 16.65
CA GLN A 43 17.99 -22.76 16.92
C GLN A 43 18.03 -23.08 18.42
N SER A 44 19.20 -23.01 19.03
CA SER A 44 19.39 -23.25 20.47
C SER A 44 18.65 -22.23 21.32
N TYR A 45 18.65 -20.96 20.91
CA TYR A 45 17.94 -19.87 21.57
C TYR A 45 16.41 -20.05 21.51
N GLU A 46 15.88 -20.44 20.35
CA GLU A 46 14.46 -20.79 20.19
C GLU A 46 14.10 -22.02 21.05
N GLN A 47 14.96 -23.03 21.09
CA GLN A 47 14.74 -24.23 21.91
C GLN A 47 14.66 -23.88 23.41
N LYS A 48 15.53 -22.99 23.89
CA LYS A 48 15.45 -22.46 25.27
C LYS A 48 14.12 -21.75 25.50
N ALA A 49 13.65 -20.94 24.55
CA ALA A 49 12.37 -20.26 24.68
C ALA A 49 11.21 -21.25 24.73
N ARG A 50 11.27 -22.30 23.91
CA ARG A 50 10.26 -23.35 23.89
C ARG A 50 10.17 -24.12 25.19
N GLN A 51 11.30 -24.36 25.85
CA GLN A 51 11.36 -25.04 27.15
C GLN A 51 10.60 -24.28 28.25
N VAL A 52 10.59 -22.94 28.22
CA VAL A 52 9.89 -22.10 29.21
C VAL A 52 8.36 -22.30 29.20
N ILE A 53 7.79 -22.79 28.10
CA ILE A 53 6.33 -22.98 27.98
C ILE A 53 5.89 -24.30 28.68
N GLU A 54 6.85 -25.15 29.08
CA GLU A 54 6.81 -26.30 30.03
C GLU A 54 5.64 -27.32 30.08
N GLU A 55 4.61 -27.28 29.22
CA GLU A 55 3.57 -28.35 29.18
C GLU A 55 3.16 -28.76 27.74
N THR A 56 3.67 -29.92 27.32
CA THR A 56 2.96 -31.09 26.74
C THR A 56 1.73 -30.90 25.84
N ASN A 57 1.69 -29.91 24.95
CA ASN A 57 0.89 -30.03 23.73
C ASN A 57 1.50 -29.19 22.62
N GLU A 58 1.52 -29.74 21.41
CA GLU A 58 2.13 -29.16 20.21
C GLU A 58 1.91 -27.65 20.15
N LEU A 59 2.96 -26.87 20.46
CA LEU A 59 2.90 -25.43 20.29
C LEU A 59 2.78 -25.16 18.80
N PHE A 60 1.54 -25.01 18.34
CA PHE A 60 1.25 -24.72 16.96
C PHE A 60 1.40 -23.21 16.74
N PHE A 61 2.40 -22.86 15.93
CA PHE A 61 2.70 -21.51 15.50
C PHE A 61 3.09 -21.53 14.02
N THR A 62 2.98 -20.37 13.39
CA THR A 62 3.32 -20.17 11.99
C THR A 62 4.64 -19.43 11.87
N LEU A 63 4.79 -18.33 12.60
CA LEU A 63 5.99 -17.51 12.60
C LEU A 63 6.67 -17.50 13.97
N ILE A 64 8.00 -17.38 13.95
CA ILE A 64 8.84 -17.10 15.11
C ILE A 64 9.40 -15.69 14.93
N LYS A 65 9.32 -14.88 15.99
CA LYS A 65 9.86 -13.54 16.07
C LYS A 65 10.96 -13.51 17.14
N PHE A 66 12.21 -13.34 16.72
CA PHE A 66 13.34 -13.07 17.60
C PHE A 66 13.41 -11.56 17.85
N HIS A 67 13.32 -11.12 19.10
CA HIS A 67 13.43 -9.70 19.45
C HIS A 67 14.90 -9.30 19.56
N LEU A 68 15.25 -8.12 19.03
CA LEU A 68 16.62 -7.61 19.06
C LEU A 68 16.88 -6.63 20.21
N GLN A 69 15.82 -6.19 20.89
CA GLN A 69 15.89 -5.17 21.94
C GLN A 69 15.81 -5.75 23.36
N GLN A 70 15.25 -6.95 23.48
CA GLN A 70 14.98 -7.63 24.74
C GLN A 70 15.11 -9.14 24.49
N PRO A 71 15.55 -9.93 25.49
CA PRO A 71 15.74 -11.37 25.36
C PRO A 71 14.39 -12.10 25.33
N LYS A 72 13.65 -11.93 24.24
CA LYS A 72 12.32 -12.48 24.03
C LYS A 72 12.20 -13.17 22.69
N VAL A 73 11.38 -14.20 22.67
CA VAL A 73 10.92 -14.88 21.45
C VAL A 73 9.40 -14.82 21.43
N SER A 74 8.80 -14.50 20.28
CA SER A 74 7.35 -14.60 20.12
C SER A 74 6.98 -15.63 19.07
N TYR A 75 5.96 -16.42 19.38
CA TYR A 75 5.34 -17.38 18.48
C TYR A 75 4.00 -16.82 18.02
N LEU A 76 3.84 -16.62 16.71
CA LEU A 76 2.65 -16.04 16.10
C LEU A 76 1.92 -17.12 15.29
N LEU A 77 0.64 -17.30 15.57
CA LEU A 77 -0.20 -18.28 14.90
C LEU A 77 -1.13 -17.61 13.88
N TYR A 78 -0.96 -18.00 12.62
CA TYR A 78 -1.82 -17.66 11.49
C TYR A 78 -2.38 -18.97 10.91
N PRO A 79 -3.57 -19.43 11.33
CA PRO A 79 -4.12 -20.73 10.90
C PRO A 79 -4.28 -20.85 9.38
N GLU A 80 -4.59 -19.73 8.73
CA GLU A 80 -4.87 -19.65 7.28
C GLU A 80 -3.68 -19.12 6.50
N PHE A 81 -2.44 -19.30 7.01
CA PHE A 81 -1.23 -18.71 6.41
C PHE A 81 -1.05 -19.05 4.93
N ASP A 82 -1.35 -20.29 4.55
CA ASP A 82 -1.20 -20.73 3.17
C ASP A 82 -2.38 -20.32 2.28
N THR A 83 -3.60 -20.31 2.83
CA THR A 83 -4.85 -20.19 2.06
C THR A 83 -5.41 -18.76 1.97
N ASP A 84 -5.26 -17.95 3.01
CA ASP A 84 -5.69 -16.54 3.00
C ASP A 84 -4.51 -15.68 2.52
N PRO A 85 -4.67 -14.81 1.51
CA PRO A 85 -3.61 -13.88 1.08
C PRO A 85 -3.12 -12.98 2.23
N HIS A 86 -3.99 -12.63 3.17
CA HIS A 86 -3.79 -11.70 4.28
C HIS A 86 -4.28 -12.28 5.61
N PRO A 87 -3.66 -13.37 6.09
CA PRO A 87 -4.19 -14.18 7.18
C PRO A 87 -4.24 -13.37 8.48
N LYS A 88 -5.30 -13.59 9.25
CA LYS A 88 -5.50 -12.97 10.56
C LYS A 88 -4.63 -13.64 11.62
N LEU A 89 -4.04 -12.85 12.51
CA LEU A 89 -3.39 -13.36 13.70
C LEU A 89 -4.46 -13.98 14.61
N ALA A 90 -4.29 -15.25 14.98
CA ALA A 90 -5.19 -15.92 15.92
C ALA A 90 -4.64 -15.89 17.34
N ARG A 91 -3.32 -16.06 17.50
CA ARG A 91 -2.65 -16.11 18.81
C ARG A 91 -1.21 -15.60 18.75
N SER A 92 -0.78 -14.93 19.81
CA SER A 92 0.61 -14.56 20.05
C SER A 92 1.05 -15.04 21.42
N THR A 93 2.10 -15.85 21.49
CA THR A 93 2.76 -16.27 22.73
C THR A 93 4.11 -15.56 22.81
N ILE A 94 4.37 -14.82 23.88
CA ILE A 94 5.64 -14.10 24.07
C ILE A 94 6.35 -14.75 25.25
N VAL A 95 7.53 -15.30 25.00
CA VAL A 95 8.41 -15.87 26.01
C VAL A 95 9.45 -14.84 26.41
N ASP A 96 9.56 -14.60 27.70
CA ASP A 96 10.64 -13.83 28.32
C ASP A 96 11.71 -14.80 28.85
N LEU A 97 12.87 -14.82 28.20
CA LEU A 97 13.97 -15.71 28.55
C LEU A 97 14.79 -15.22 29.74
N GLU A 98 14.67 -13.96 30.12
CA GLU A 98 15.31 -13.42 31.32
C GLU A 98 14.48 -13.78 32.55
N GLN A 99 13.16 -13.55 32.48
CA GLN A 99 12.23 -13.84 33.57
C GLN A 99 11.80 -15.30 33.63
N GLN A 100 12.07 -16.09 32.59
CA GLN A 100 11.59 -17.47 32.44
C GLN A 100 10.05 -17.55 32.57
N THR A 101 9.36 -16.59 31.95
CA THR A 101 7.89 -16.53 31.93
C THR A 101 7.38 -16.46 30.49
N TYR A 102 6.08 -16.68 30.32
CA TYR A 102 5.44 -16.40 29.04
C TYR A 102 4.08 -15.75 29.23
N THR A 103 3.66 -15.01 28.21
CA THR A 103 2.33 -14.40 28.12
C THR A 103 1.65 -14.80 26.82
N GLN A 104 0.33 -14.89 26.83
CA GLN A 104 -0.47 -15.25 25.65
C GLN A 104 -1.54 -14.21 25.37
N HIS A 105 -1.73 -13.91 24.09
CA HIS A 105 -2.76 -13.03 23.58
C HIS A 105 -3.57 -13.75 22.51
N PHE A 106 -4.88 -13.75 22.65
CA PHE A 106 -5.83 -14.36 21.71
C PHE A 106 -6.56 -13.27 20.90
N TYR A 107 -6.66 -13.50 19.60
CA TYR A 107 -7.18 -12.56 18.61
C TYR A 107 -8.29 -13.17 17.74
N ASP A 108 -8.52 -14.47 17.85
CA ASP A 108 -9.54 -15.27 17.16
C ASP A 108 -10.96 -14.68 17.26
N LYS A 109 -11.31 -14.08 18.40
CA LYS A 109 -12.62 -13.46 18.64
C LYS A 109 -12.65 -11.95 18.48
N ARG A 110 -11.55 -11.32 18.07
CA ARG A 110 -11.53 -9.87 17.86
C ARG A 110 -12.18 -9.53 16.53
N GLU A 111 -13.01 -8.49 16.51
CA GLU A 111 -13.62 -8.00 15.27
C GLU A 111 -12.58 -7.43 14.29
N ASN A 112 -11.52 -6.81 14.82
CA ASN A 112 -10.46 -6.20 14.03
C ASN A 112 -9.07 -6.74 14.42
N PRO A 113 -8.74 -7.99 14.10
CA PRO A 113 -7.45 -8.58 14.43
C PRO A 113 -6.34 -8.01 13.53
N PRO A 114 -5.08 -8.03 13.99
CA PRO A 114 -3.93 -7.80 13.12
C PRO A 114 -3.89 -8.83 11.99
N ILE A 115 -3.42 -8.40 10.82
CA ILE A 115 -3.24 -9.27 9.64
C ILE A 115 -1.78 -9.30 9.21
N LEU A 116 -1.43 -10.32 8.42
CA LEU A 116 -0.09 -10.46 7.87
C LEU A 116 -0.04 -10.02 6.40
N HIS A 117 0.95 -9.21 6.05
CA HIS A 117 1.30 -8.85 4.68
C HIS A 117 2.65 -9.43 4.30
N ARG A 118 2.90 -9.50 2.98
CA ARG A 118 4.21 -9.85 2.41
C ARG A 118 4.72 -11.21 2.86
N LYS A 119 3.88 -12.24 2.73
CA LYS A 119 4.18 -13.61 3.19
C LYS A 119 5.47 -14.17 2.58
N GLU A 120 5.82 -13.74 1.37
CA GLU A 120 7.04 -14.14 0.67
C GLU A 120 8.31 -13.79 1.46
N THR A 121 8.26 -12.78 2.33
CA THR A 121 9.44 -12.37 3.12
C THR A 121 9.73 -13.28 4.31
N PHE A 122 8.81 -14.16 4.70
CA PHE A 122 8.98 -15.04 5.85
C PHE A 122 9.36 -16.47 5.48
N VAL A 123 9.39 -16.82 4.20
CA VAL A 123 9.66 -18.18 3.70
C VAL A 123 10.80 -18.15 2.68
N THR A 124 11.32 -19.32 2.30
CA THR A 124 12.32 -19.46 1.23
C THR A 124 11.69 -19.54 -0.15
N ASP A 125 12.52 -19.39 -1.18
CA ASP A 125 12.17 -19.67 -2.57
C ASP A 125 11.68 -21.12 -2.82
N ASN A 126 12.19 -22.07 -2.03
CA ASN A 126 11.77 -23.47 -2.06
C ASN A 126 10.43 -23.75 -1.35
N TYR A 127 9.82 -22.75 -0.70
CA TYR A 127 8.50 -22.92 -0.11
C TYR A 127 7.43 -23.11 -1.20
N PRO A 128 6.55 -24.12 -1.13
CA PRO A 128 5.66 -24.47 -2.24
C PRO A 128 4.82 -23.31 -2.81
N LEU A 129 4.37 -22.40 -1.94
CA LEU A 129 3.55 -21.24 -2.32
C LEU A 129 4.35 -19.94 -2.48
N TYR A 130 5.69 -19.97 -2.39
CA TYR A 130 6.51 -18.76 -2.55
C TYR A 130 6.27 -18.02 -3.88
N PRO A 131 6.20 -18.69 -5.05
CA PRO A 131 5.94 -17.99 -6.31
C PRO A 131 4.61 -17.23 -6.31
N GLU A 132 3.56 -17.81 -5.71
CA GLU A 132 2.23 -17.21 -5.60
C GLU A 132 2.25 -16.01 -4.64
N PHE A 133 2.87 -16.14 -3.46
CA PHE A 133 3.00 -15.03 -2.50
C PHE A 133 3.80 -13.86 -3.09
N SER A 134 4.90 -14.16 -3.77
CA SER A 134 5.77 -13.15 -4.39
C SER A 134 5.06 -12.44 -5.54
N LEU A 135 4.32 -13.18 -6.38
CA LEU A 135 3.51 -12.60 -7.46
C LEU A 135 2.43 -11.68 -6.90
N LEU A 136 1.70 -12.12 -5.87
CA LEU A 136 0.69 -11.30 -5.23
C LEU A 136 1.29 -10.00 -4.70
N THR A 137 2.35 -10.07 -3.90
CA THR A 137 3.00 -8.87 -3.36
C THR A 137 3.43 -7.90 -4.47
N ARG A 138 3.93 -8.39 -5.62
CA ARG A 138 4.27 -7.51 -6.76
C ARG A 138 3.06 -6.74 -7.28
N TYR A 139 1.90 -7.39 -7.42
CA TYR A 139 0.68 -6.71 -7.86
C TYR A 139 0.18 -5.70 -6.83
N GLU A 140 0.23 -6.06 -5.54
CA GLU A 140 -0.19 -5.16 -4.48
C GLU A 140 0.69 -3.90 -4.38
N VAL A 141 2.01 -4.05 -4.55
CA VAL A 141 2.93 -2.92 -4.65
C VAL A 141 2.62 -2.07 -5.88
N ALA A 142 2.41 -2.69 -7.04
CA ALA A 142 2.12 -1.97 -8.28
C ALA A 142 0.82 -1.13 -8.20
N LEU A 143 -0.15 -1.56 -7.38
CA LEU A 143 -1.41 -0.87 -7.14
C LEU A 143 -1.39 0.06 -5.91
N GLY A 144 -0.26 0.18 -5.21
CA GLY A 144 -0.12 0.99 -4.00
C GLY A 144 -0.91 0.44 -2.80
N LEU A 145 -1.31 -0.83 -2.85
CA LEU A 145 -2.05 -1.49 -1.77
C LEU A 145 -1.20 -1.62 -0.50
N LEU A 146 0.12 -1.81 -0.63
CA LEU A 146 1.02 -1.92 0.53
C LEU A 146 1.60 -0.58 1.02
N ASP A 147 1.22 0.54 0.39
CA ASP A 147 1.64 1.88 0.81
C ASP A 147 1.07 2.27 2.18
N ASN A 148 1.82 3.06 2.94
CA ASN A 148 1.47 3.49 4.30
C ASN A 148 1.14 2.29 5.20
N SER A 149 2.11 1.39 5.37
CA SER A 149 1.95 0.11 6.05
C SER A 149 1.38 0.18 7.48
N HIS A 150 1.49 1.33 8.15
CA HIS A 150 0.92 1.56 9.48
C HIS A 150 -0.61 1.71 9.47
N LEU A 151 -1.22 2.00 8.31
CA LEU A 151 -2.66 2.19 8.13
C LEU A 151 -3.39 0.94 7.62
N ILE A 152 -2.70 -0.19 7.46
CA ILE A 152 -3.26 -1.42 6.91
C ILE A 152 -3.04 -2.63 7.82
N GLY A 153 -2.50 -2.41 9.03
CA GLY A 153 -2.07 -3.50 9.90
C GLY A 153 -3.21 -4.34 10.48
N THR A 154 -4.46 -3.86 10.39
CA THR A 154 -5.63 -4.55 10.91
C THR A 154 -6.63 -4.90 9.80
N TRP A 155 -7.44 -5.94 10.04
CA TRP A 155 -8.35 -6.48 9.04
C TRP A 155 -9.35 -5.45 8.50
N GLN A 156 -9.98 -4.65 9.35
CA GLN A 156 -10.97 -3.64 8.93
C GLN A 156 -10.34 -2.53 8.09
N GLU A 157 -9.15 -2.06 8.48
CA GLU A 157 -8.43 -1.02 7.73
C GLU A 157 -8.03 -1.54 6.34
N TRP A 158 -7.59 -2.80 6.26
CA TRP A 158 -7.29 -3.46 5.02
C TRP A 158 -8.51 -3.61 4.11
N GLN A 159 -9.63 -4.10 4.65
CA GLN A 159 -10.89 -4.20 3.90
C GLN A 159 -11.34 -2.83 3.37
N ALA A 160 -11.30 -1.79 4.21
CA ALA A 160 -11.65 -0.43 3.80
C ALA A 160 -10.74 0.10 2.67
N LYS A 161 -9.45 -0.24 2.68
CA LYS A 161 -8.52 0.12 1.59
C LYS A 161 -8.88 -0.57 0.28
N LEU A 162 -9.16 -1.86 0.31
CA LEU A 162 -9.58 -2.65 -0.84
C LEU A 162 -10.90 -2.14 -1.44
N GLU A 163 -11.91 -1.93 -0.59
CA GLU A 163 -13.20 -1.37 -1.00
C GLU A 163 -13.07 -0.02 -1.68
N ARG A 164 -12.24 0.88 -1.13
CA ARG A 164 -11.99 2.21 -1.69
C ARG A 164 -11.34 2.15 -3.08
N GLN A 165 -10.53 1.12 -3.34
CA GLN A 165 -9.90 0.91 -4.64
C GLN A 165 -10.72 0.00 -5.58
N GLY A 166 -11.84 -0.56 -5.11
CA GLY A 166 -12.67 -1.48 -5.90
C GLY A 166 -11.97 -2.80 -6.21
N ILE A 167 -11.04 -3.23 -5.36
CA ILE A 167 -10.27 -4.46 -5.52
C ILE A 167 -10.76 -5.50 -4.51
N ALA A 168 -10.72 -6.77 -4.88
CA ALA A 168 -10.95 -7.90 -3.98
C ALA A 168 -9.96 -9.04 -4.28
N PHE A 169 -10.11 -10.15 -3.57
CA PHE A 169 -9.27 -11.33 -3.72
C PHE A 169 -10.07 -12.54 -4.19
N SER A 170 -9.44 -13.39 -5.00
CA SER A 170 -9.86 -14.76 -5.27
C SER A 170 -8.64 -15.66 -5.10
N GLY A 171 -8.56 -16.37 -3.97
CA GLY A 171 -7.30 -16.93 -3.49
C GLY A 171 -6.25 -15.82 -3.34
N HIS A 172 -5.06 -16.02 -3.91
CA HIS A 172 -3.98 -15.04 -3.90
C HIS A 172 -3.92 -14.19 -5.18
N ASN A 173 -5.02 -14.13 -5.92
CA ASN A 173 -5.16 -13.28 -7.09
C ASN A 173 -6.01 -12.05 -6.76
N LEU A 174 -5.57 -10.89 -7.27
CA LEU A 174 -6.36 -9.66 -7.20
C LEU A 174 -7.41 -9.66 -8.32
N ILE A 175 -8.64 -9.31 -7.97
CA ILE A 175 -9.77 -9.21 -8.88
C ILE A 175 -10.44 -7.83 -8.73
N CYS A 176 -11.09 -7.38 -9.79
CA CYS A 176 -11.96 -6.21 -9.78
C CYS A 176 -13.41 -6.70 -9.94
N PRO A 177 -14.22 -6.73 -8.87
CA PRO A 177 -15.59 -7.19 -8.99
C PRO A 177 -16.40 -6.19 -9.83
N LEU A 178 -17.00 -6.67 -10.93
CA LEU A 178 -17.74 -5.85 -11.90
C LEU A 178 -18.93 -5.08 -11.30
N HIS A 179 -19.44 -5.53 -10.14
CA HIS A 179 -20.65 -5.01 -9.50
C HIS A 179 -20.41 -4.32 -8.16
N THR A 180 -19.14 -4.09 -7.74
CA THR A 180 -18.90 -3.31 -6.53
C THR A 180 -19.33 -1.87 -6.80
N PRO A 181 -20.30 -1.30 -6.07
CA PRO A 181 -20.55 0.13 -6.14
C PRO A 181 -19.31 0.81 -5.58
N VAL A 182 -18.37 1.18 -6.46
CA VAL A 182 -17.24 2.03 -6.11
C VAL A 182 -17.88 3.25 -5.48
N LYS A 183 -17.72 3.44 -4.15
CA LYS A 183 -18.11 4.68 -3.49
C LYS A 183 -17.41 5.76 -4.29
N LYS A 184 -18.16 6.51 -5.11
CA LYS A 184 -17.63 7.56 -5.97
C LYS A 184 -16.72 8.37 -5.08
N GLN A 185 -15.41 8.32 -5.33
CA GLN A 185 -14.49 9.25 -4.68
C GLN A 185 -15.14 10.62 -4.80
N ALA A 186 -15.29 11.34 -3.68
CA ALA A 186 -15.77 12.70 -3.71
C ALA A 186 -14.96 13.39 -4.81
N LYS A 187 -15.63 13.80 -5.90
CA LYS A 187 -14.97 14.43 -7.03
C LYS A 187 -14.12 15.53 -6.43
N ILE A 188 -12.79 15.42 -6.57
CA ILE A 188 -11.90 16.53 -6.19
C ILE A 188 -12.50 17.75 -6.88
N PRO A 189 -12.93 18.79 -6.15
CA PRO A 189 -13.61 19.92 -6.75
C PRO A 189 -12.57 20.69 -7.57
N ILE A 190 -12.40 20.29 -8.83
CA ILE A 190 -11.60 21.02 -9.79
C ILE A 190 -12.38 22.29 -10.08
N ALA A 191 -11.84 23.44 -9.70
CA ALA A 191 -12.37 24.74 -10.10
C ALA A 191 -12.15 24.93 -11.60
N ARG A 192 -12.99 24.27 -12.41
CA ARG A 192 -12.87 24.24 -13.89
C ARG A 192 -12.81 25.64 -14.49
N HIS A 193 -13.52 26.60 -13.90
CA HIS A 193 -13.50 28.01 -14.27
C HIS A 193 -12.14 28.71 -14.05
N LYS A 194 -11.17 28.07 -13.38
CA LYS A 194 -9.81 28.58 -13.14
C LYS A 194 -8.72 27.79 -13.87
N ALA A 195 -9.11 26.85 -14.73
CA ALA A 195 -8.17 25.96 -15.43
C ALA A 195 -7.73 26.51 -16.80
N ALA A 196 -8.05 27.77 -17.12
CA ALA A 196 -7.65 28.38 -18.38
C ALA A 196 -6.13 28.39 -18.53
N LEU A 197 -5.64 27.82 -19.63
CA LEU A 197 -4.22 27.71 -19.90
C LEU A 197 -3.65 29.08 -20.34
N ASN A 198 -2.63 29.59 -19.64
CA ASN A 198 -1.92 30.79 -20.09
C ASN A 198 -0.97 30.41 -21.24
N ARG A 199 -1.38 30.71 -22.47
CA ARG A 199 -0.62 30.46 -23.69
C ARG A 199 -0.48 31.75 -24.50
N LYS A 200 0.61 31.86 -25.27
CA LYS A 200 0.89 32.99 -26.18
C LYS A 200 0.54 32.69 -27.64
N SER A 201 -0.13 31.57 -27.90
CA SER A 201 -0.44 31.07 -29.24
C SER A 201 -1.93 30.75 -29.34
N LEU A 202 -2.50 30.89 -30.54
CA LEU A 202 -3.85 30.44 -30.84
C LEU A 202 -4.12 29.01 -30.36
N SER A 203 -5.34 28.80 -29.87
CA SER A 203 -5.86 27.47 -29.62
C SER A 203 -5.76 26.59 -30.85
N ARG A 204 -5.64 25.29 -30.61
CA ARG A 204 -5.64 24.31 -31.69
C ARG A 204 -6.93 24.41 -32.54
N PRO A 205 -8.15 24.51 -31.97
CA PRO A 205 -9.36 24.70 -32.76
C PRO A 205 -9.33 25.96 -33.63
N VAL A 206 -8.99 27.12 -33.07
CA VAL A 206 -9.00 28.39 -33.82
C VAL A 206 -7.92 28.42 -34.90
N ARG A 207 -6.73 27.88 -34.61
CA ARG A 207 -5.66 27.73 -35.59
C ARG A 207 -6.07 26.83 -36.76
N LEU A 208 -6.66 25.67 -36.48
CA LEU A 208 -7.13 24.75 -37.52
C LEU A 208 -8.22 25.39 -38.39
N ALA A 209 -9.15 26.15 -37.79
CA ALA A 209 -10.18 26.86 -38.53
C ALA A 209 -9.60 27.96 -39.45
N LEU A 210 -8.53 28.64 -39.02
CA LEU A 210 -7.79 29.59 -39.85
C LEU A 210 -7.04 28.89 -40.99
N GLU A 211 -6.35 27.78 -40.71
CA GLU A 211 -5.65 26.97 -41.71
C GLU A 211 -6.61 26.42 -42.77
N ALA A 212 -7.82 26.03 -42.34
CA ALA A 212 -8.91 25.59 -43.21
C ALA A 212 -9.62 26.75 -43.95
N LYS A 213 -9.17 28.00 -43.78
CA LYS A 213 -9.74 29.21 -44.41
C LYS A 213 -11.23 29.40 -44.13
N LEU A 214 -11.69 29.02 -42.94
CA LEU A 214 -13.10 29.18 -42.53
C LEU A 214 -13.44 30.63 -42.17
N PHE A 215 -12.43 31.49 -41.96
CA PHE A 215 -12.61 32.90 -41.69
C PHE A 215 -12.52 33.70 -42.99
N THR A 216 -13.63 34.31 -43.38
CA THR A 216 -13.69 35.34 -44.42
C THR A 216 -13.42 36.73 -43.80
N PRO A 217 -13.10 37.77 -44.61
CA PRO A 217 -12.88 39.12 -44.10
C PRO A 217 -14.05 39.70 -43.28
N ASP A 218 -15.28 39.28 -43.59
CA ASP A 218 -16.51 39.73 -42.90
C ASP A 218 -16.86 38.86 -41.68
N THR A 219 -16.04 37.87 -41.34
CA THR A 219 -16.31 36.96 -40.21
C THR A 219 -16.11 37.68 -38.88
N THR A 220 -17.15 37.66 -38.04
CA THR A 220 -17.06 38.01 -36.62
C THR A 220 -16.72 36.78 -35.79
N PHE A 221 -15.80 36.89 -34.84
CA PHE A 221 -15.36 35.80 -33.96
C PHE A 221 -15.76 36.06 -32.49
N PHE A 222 -16.42 35.10 -31.86
CA PHE A 222 -16.74 35.15 -30.43
C PHE A 222 -16.21 33.90 -29.73
N ASP A 223 -15.41 34.08 -28.66
CA ASP A 223 -14.83 32.99 -27.88
C ASP A 223 -15.49 32.88 -26.49
N TYR A 224 -16.30 31.85 -26.28
CA TYR A 224 -16.97 31.59 -25.00
C TYR A 224 -16.10 30.69 -24.12
N GLY A 225 -15.74 31.18 -22.93
CA GLY A 225 -14.70 30.58 -22.09
C GLY A 225 -13.30 30.94 -22.58
N CYS A 226 -13.10 32.18 -23.03
CA CYS A 226 -11.85 32.64 -23.65
C CYS A 226 -10.64 32.65 -22.70
N GLY A 227 -10.86 32.41 -21.39
CA GLY A 227 -9.82 32.51 -20.38
C GLY A 227 -9.17 33.89 -20.40
N TYR A 228 -7.86 33.94 -20.64
CA TYR A 228 -7.10 35.18 -20.73
C TYR A 228 -7.26 35.93 -22.07
N GLY A 229 -8.08 35.45 -23.00
CA GLY A 229 -8.43 36.17 -24.24
C GLY A 229 -7.37 36.13 -25.34
N GLU A 230 -6.43 35.18 -25.32
CA GLU A 230 -5.34 35.13 -26.31
C GLU A 230 -5.86 34.91 -27.74
N ASP A 231 -6.86 34.05 -27.92
CA ASP A 231 -7.46 33.81 -29.24
C ASP A 231 -8.15 35.07 -29.78
N ILE A 232 -8.89 35.78 -28.93
CA ILE A 232 -9.54 37.07 -29.25
C ILE A 232 -8.49 38.06 -29.74
N LYS A 233 -7.39 38.21 -28.99
CA LYS A 233 -6.31 39.15 -29.29
C LYS A 233 -5.65 38.83 -30.63
N GLN A 234 -5.30 37.58 -30.89
CA GLN A 234 -4.62 37.18 -32.13
C GLN A 234 -5.54 37.25 -33.35
N ILE A 235 -6.83 36.94 -33.21
CA ILE A 235 -7.80 37.14 -34.28
C ILE A 235 -7.99 38.62 -34.60
N ARG A 236 -8.04 39.49 -33.58
CA ARG A 236 -8.13 40.96 -33.78
C ARG A 236 -6.92 41.51 -34.53
N GLN A 237 -5.71 41.04 -34.21
CA GLN A 237 -4.47 41.44 -34.89
C GLN A 237 -4.46 41.05 -36.38
N ARG A 238 -5.27 40.07 -36.79
CA ARG A 238 -5.45 39.67 -38.19
C ARG A 238 -6.53 40.47 -38.92
N GLY A 239 -7.11 41.48 -38.26
CA GLY A 239 -8.07 42.42 -38.85
C GLY A 239 -9.54 42.00 -38.74
N LEU A 240 -9.85 40.92 -38.04
CA LEU A 240 -11.23 40.45 -37.84
C LEU A 240 -11.84 41.07 -36.58
N ILE A 241 -13.16 41.26 -36.59
CA ILE A 241 -13.92 41.68 -35.41
C ILE A 241 -13.97 40.48 -34.46
N SER A 242 -13.39 40.64 -33.26
CA SER A 242 -13.37 39.59 -32.24
C SER A 242 -13.82 40.07 -30.88
N GLN A 243 -14.58 39.23 -30.18
CA GLN A 243 -15.02 39.39 -28.79
C GLN A 243 -14.96 38.04 -28.06
N GLY A 244 -15.16 38.05 -26.75
CA GLY A 244 -15.32 36.82 -26.00
C GLY A 244 -15.48 37.08 -24.52
N TRP A 245 -15.85 36.03 -23.79
CA TRP A 245 -16.26 36.13 -22.41
C TRP A 245 -15.74 34.93 -21.61
N ASP A 246 -15.29 35.16 -20.37
CA ASP A 246 -14.92 34.11 -19.44
C ASP A 246 -15.41 34.49 -18.03
N PRO A 247 -16.04 33.58 -17.28
CA PRO A 247 -16.66 33.90 -15.98
C PRO A 247 -15.66 34.37 -14.92
N TYR A 248 -14.36 34.12 -15.10
CA TYR A 248 -13.34 34.45 -14.12
C TYR A 248 -12.26 35.40 -14.67
N TYR A 249 -11.78 35.16 -15.88
CA TYR A 249 -10.63 35.89 -16.45
C TYR A 249 -11.04 37.03 -17.40
N TYR A 250 -12.27 37.04 -17.89
CA TYR A 250 -12.80 38.04 -18.84
C TYR A 250 -14.30 38.33 -18.59
N PRO A 251 -14.70 38.72 -17.35
CA PRO A 251 -16.11 38.80 -16.97
C PRO A 251 -16.83 40.04 -17.53
N ASP A 252 -16.09 41.10 -17.82
CA ASP A 252 -16.62 42.45 -18.09
C ASP A 252 -16.93 42.71 -19.58
N THR A 253 -17.17 41.65 -20.37
CA THR A 253 -17.57 41.80 -21.77
C THR A 253 -19.09 41.71 -21.86
N GLU A 254 -19.74 42.74 -22.43
CA GLU A 254 -21.17 42.69 -22.74
C GLU A 254 -21.45 41.47 -23.62
N LEU A 255 -22.19 40.49 -23.08
CA LEU A 255 -22.73 39.41 -23.89
C LEU A 255 -23.69 40.04 -24.89
N CYS A 256 -23.44 39.86 -26.19
CA CYS A 256 -24.36 40.33 -27.22
C CYS A 256 -25.78 39.86 -26.89
N THR A 257 -26.68 40.82 -26.64
CA THR A 257 -28.14 40.59 -26.55
C THR A 257 -28.71 40.27 -27.91
#